data_AF-A0A845AAT9-F1
#
_entry.id   AF-A0A845AAT9-F1
#
_cell.length_a   1.000
_cell.length_b   1.000
_cell.length_c   1.000
_cell.angle_alpha   90.00
_cell.angle_beta   90.00
_cell.angle_gamma   90.00
#
_symmetry.space_group_name_H-M   'P 1'
#
loop_
_entity.id
_entity.type
_entity.pdbx_description
1 polymer ?
#
loop_
_entity_poly.entity_id
_entity_poly.type
_entity_poly.pdbx_seq_one_letter_code
_entity_poly.pdbx_strand_id
1 'polypeptide(L)'
;MATAIPSAAGGVSHLSQVLLRMGVPFDLVAAKPGVRRPVSAGAWQNLRDHVELDCLLLSIAKLGWLVAQGKDCLRLEPAIVGLIEGFLRRRPDHSLSNELRTYSNRLQQELASGFDIAA
;
A
#
# COMPACT_ATOMS: atom_id res chain seq x y z
N MET A 1 2.67 7.54 14.77
CA MET A 1 1.32 7.43 15.37
C MET A 1 0.50 6.62 14.38
N ALA A 2 0.19 5.36 14.68
CA ALA A 2 -0.51 4.48 13.75
C ALA A 2 -1.99 4.85 13.68
N THR A 3 -2.47 5.22 12.50
CA THR A 3 -3.88 5.56 12.26
C THR A 3 -4.72 4.29 12.40
N ALA A 4 -5.71 4.37 13.26
CA ALA A 4 -6.48 3.23 13.76
C ALA A 4 -7.83 3.16 13.04
N ILE A 5 -8.21 2.00 12.49
CA ILE A 5 -9.49 1.81 11.78
C ILE A 5 -10.42 0.96 12.65
N PRO A 6 -11.62 1.45 13.03
CA PRO A 6 -12.56 0.69 13.84
C PRO A 6 -13.04 -0.58 13.12
N SER A 7 -13.13 -1.70 13.83
CA SER A 7 -13.75 -2.94 13.35
C SER A 7 -15.11 -3.17 14.03
N ALA A 8 -16.03 -3.81 13.30
CA ALA A 8 -17.36 -4.19 13.78
C ALA A 8 -17.33 -5.18 14.97
N ALA A 9 -16.20 -5.85 15.22
CA ALA A 9 -16.03 -6.80 16.32
C ALA A 9 -15.59 -6.17 17.67
N GLY A 10 -15.67 -4.84 17.82
CA GLY A 10 -15.35 -4.15 19.08
C GLY A 10 -13.86 -3.89 19.33
N GLY A 11 -13.03 -3.98 18.29
CA GLY A 11 -11.59 -3.70 18.36
C GLY A 11 -11.10 -2.74 17.27
N VAL A 12 -9.97 -2.09 17.50
CA VAL A 12 -9.34 -1.22 16.51
C VAL A 12 -8.31 -2.04 15.73
N SER A 13 -8.51 -2.19 14.42
CA SER A 13 -7.56 -2.90 13.57
C SER A 13 -6.35 -2.01 13.27
N HIS A 14 -5.15 -2.55 13.46
CA HIS A 14 -3.94 -1.85 13.07
C HIS A 14 -3.85 -1.79 11.54
N LEU A 15 -3.35 -0.67 10.99
CA LEU A 15 -3.25 -0.46 9.55
C LEU A 15 -2.53 -1.62 8.83
N SER A 16 -1.47 -2.18 9.42
CA SER A 16 -0.77 -3.35 8.86
C SER A 16 -1.69 -4.55 8.67
N GLN A 17 -2.59 -4.83 9.63
CA GLN A 17 -3.51 -5.96 9.54
C GLN A 17 -4.56 -5.74 8.44
N VAL A 18 -5.01 -4.49 8.26
CA VAL A 18 -5.93 -4.14 7.17
C VAL A 18 -5.23 -4.36 5.82
N LEU A 19 -4.02 -3.84 5.66
CA LEU A 19 -3.24 -3.99 4.42
C LEU A 19 -3.00 -5.46 4.07
N LEU A 20 -2.63 -6.29 5.04
CA LEU A 20 -2.43 -7.73 4.82
C LEU A 20 -3.73 -8.43 4.38
N ARG A 21 -4.88 -8.08 4.99
CA ARG A 21 -6.18 -8.62 4.57
C ARG A 21 -6.63 -8.15 3.18
N MET A 22 -6.12 -7.00 2.74
CA MET A 22 -6.31 -6.50 1.37
C MET A 22 -5.32 -7.11 0.36
N GLY A 23 -4.48 -8.06 0.78
CA GLY A 23 -3.51 -8.71 -0.10
C GLY A 23 -2.26 -7.87 -0.40
N VAL A 24 -1.98 -6.83 0.37
CA VAL A 24 -0.70 -6.11 0.28
C VAL A 24 0.43 -7.03 0.79
N PRO A 25 1.54 -7.20 0.03
CA PRO A 25 2.66 -8.04 0.44
C PRO A 25 3.22 -7.72 1.82
N PHE A 26 3.59 -8.77 2.56
CA PHE A 26 4.14 -8.65 3.91
C PHE A 26 5.40 -7.77 3.95
N ASP A 27 6.29 -7.89 2.98
CA ASP A 27 7.57 -7.16 2.96
C ASP A 27 7.37 -5.63 2.93
N LEU A 28 6.30 -5.15 2.27
CA LEU A 28 5.94 -3.73 2.25
C LEU A 28 5.41 -3.23 3.62
N VAL A 29 4.92 -4.16 4.45
CA VAL A 29 4.31 -3.87 5.75
C VAL A 29 5.30 -4.11 6.90
N ALA A 30 6.23 -5.04 6.74
CA ALA A 30 7.22 -5.45 7.73
C ALA A 30 8.28 -4.38 7.99
N ALA A 31 8.54 -3.49 7.02
CA ALA A 31 9.51 -2.40 7.12
C ALA A 31 9.15 -1.30 8.15
N LYS A 32 8.05 -1.44 8.90
CA LYS A 32 7.45 -0.36 9.69
C LYS A 32 7.96 -0.14 11.12
N PRO A 33 8.35 -1.17 11.91
CA PRO A 33 8.76 -0.92 13.29
C PRO A 33 10.23 -0.45 13.36
N GLY A 34 10.46 0.81 13.76
CA GLY A 34 11.74 1.18 14.38
C GLY A 34 12.57 2.30 13.73
N VAL A 35 11.96 3.31 13.12
CA VAL A 35 12.74 4.48 12.66
C VAL A 35 13.28 5.26 13.85
N ARG A 36 14.59 5.12 14.12
CA ARG A 36 15.30 5.91 15.15
C ARG A 36 15.35 7.37 14.74
N ARG A 37 15.48 8.27 15.72
CA ARG A 37 15.67 9.72 15.44
C ARG A 37 16.86 9.89 14.49
N PRO A 38 16.67 10.54 13.32
CA PRO A 38 17.74 10.71 12.36
C PRO A 38 18.83 11.64 12.88
N VAL A 39 20.08 11.22 12.75
CA VAL A 39 21.28 11.97 13.18
C VAL A 39 22.24 12.28 12.03
N SER A 40 21.91 11.87 10.81
CA SER A 40 22.70 12.09 9.60
C SER A 40 21.80 12.36 8.40
N ALA A 41 22.37 12.92 7.33
CA ALA A 41 21.63 13.17 6.08
C ALA A 41 21.04 11.88 5.50
N GLY A 42 21.80 10.77 5.50
CA GLY A 42 21.29 9.46 5.08
C GLY A 42 20.14 8.96 5.96
N ALA A 43 20.22 9.16 7.28
CA ALA A 43 19.12 8.79 8.18
C ALA A 43 17.85 9.62 7.94
N TRP A 44 17.99 10.90 7.59
CA TRP A 44 16.87 11.75 7.17
C TRP A 44 16.24 11.28 5.87
N GLN A 45 17.05 10.84 4.90
CA GLN A 45 16.54 10.26 3.66
C GLN A 45 15.77 8.96 3.95
N ASN A 46 16.30 8.07 4.77
CA ASN A 46 15.61 6.83 5.16
C ASN A 46 14.26 7.10 5.85
N LEU A 47 14.20 8.11 6.73
CA LEU A 47 12.94 8.53 7.36
C LEU A 47 11.95 9.06 6.31
N ARG A 48 12.42 9.86 5.35
CA ARG A 48 11.58 10.37 4.27
C ARG A 48 11.02 9.22 3.42
N ASP A 49 11.86 8.30 2.99
CA ASP A 49 11.46 7.14 2.18
C ASP A 49 10.40 6.31 2.92
N HIS A 50 10.62 6.08 4.21
CA HIS A 50 9.64 5.42 5.09
C HIS A 50 8.29 6.16 5.14
N VAL A 51 8.31 7.48 5.36
CA VAL A 51 7.06 8.29 5.42
C VAL A 51 6.34 8.29 4.08
N GLU A 52 7.07 8.41 2.97
CA GLU A 52 6.48 8.38 1.63
C GLU A 52 5.84 7.03 1.31
N LEU A 53 6.47 5.91 1.68
CA LEU A 53 5.87 4.58 1.60
C LEU A 53 4.62 4.46 2.50
N ASP A 54 4.67 4.99 3.72
CA ASP A 54 3.52 4.99 4.62
C ASP A 54 2.34 5.76 4.05
N CYS A 55 2.58 6.88 3.37
CA CYS A 55 1.54 7.63 2.65
C CYS A 55 0.93 6.81 1.51
N LEU A 56 1.75 6.07 0.75
CA LEU A 56 1.25 5.16 -0.29
C LEU A 56 0.34 4.07 0.31
N LEU A 57 0.82 3.39 1.36
CA LEU A 57 0.08 2.32 2.02
C LEU A 57 -1.21 2.82 2.67
N LEU A 58 -1.19 4.00 3.31
CA LEU A 58 -2.39 4.63 3.83
C LEU A 58 -3.41 4.94 2.73
N SER A 59 -2.93 5.39 1.56
CA SER A 59 -3.79 5.65 0.40
C SER A 59 -4.46 4.37 -0.11
N ILE A 60 -3.71 3.27 -0.19
CA ILE A 60 -4.25 1.94 -0.54
C ILE A 60 -5.35 1.54 0.45
N ALA A 61 -5.08 1.61 1.76
CA ALA A 61 -6.09 1.28 2.77
C ALA A 61 -7.33 2.18 2.68
N LYS A 62 -7.15 3.48 2.39
CA LYS A 62 -8.26 4.42 2.19
C LYS A 62 -9.13 4.04 0.99
N LEU A 63 -8.52 3.62 -0.12
CA LEU A 63 -9.28 3.13 -1.28
C LEU A 63 -10.06 1.86 -0.93
N GLY A 64 -9.44 0.90 -0.25
CA GLY A 64 -10.12 -0.30 0.23
C GLY A 64 -11.33 0.04 1.11
N TRP A 65 -11.18 1.01 2.00
CA TRP A 65 -12.28 1.50 2.82
C TRP A 65 -13.41 2.14 1.98
N LEU A 66 -13.08 2.96 0.99
CA LEU A 66 -14.08 3.57 0.10
C LEU A 66 -14.83 2.51 -0.72
N VAL A 67 -14.14 1.49 -1.22
CA VAL A 67 -14.76 0.35 -1.93
C VAL A 67 -15.69 -0.42 -1.00
N ALA A 68 -15.25 -0.70 0.24
CA ALA A 68 -16.09 -1.38 1.24
C ALA A 68 -17.34 -0.57 1.64
N GLN A 69 -17.30 0.77 1.51
CA GLN A 69 -18.46 1.65 1.70
C GLN A 69 -19.39 1.71 0.49
N GLY A 70 -19.13 0.96 -0.59
CA GLY A 70 -19.95 0.96 -1.80
C GLY A 70 -19.75 2.20 -2.66
N LYS A 71 -18.57 2.83 -2.64
CA LYS A 71 -18.31 3.99 -3.49
C LYS A 71 -18.34 3.59 -4.98
N ASP A 72 -19.26 4.18 -5.72
CA ASP A 72 -19.42 3.92 -7.16
C ASP A 72 -18.15 4.19 -7.97
N CYS A 73 -18.01 3.45 -9.07
CA CYS A 73 -16.93 3.57 -10.06
C CYS A 73 -15.50 3.36 -9.54
N LEU A 74 -15.32 2.90 -8.29
CA LEU A 74 -14.01 2.60 -7.73
C LEU A 74 -13.73 1.11 -7.76
N ARG A 75 -12.81 0.68 -8.63
CA ARG A 75 -12.25 -0.68 -8.63
C ARG A 75 -10.94 -0.67 -7.86
N LEU A 76 -10.80 -1.55 -6.88
CA LEU A 76 -9.69 -1.52 -5.93
C LEU A 76 -8.34 -1.79 -6.61
N GLU A 77 -8.22 -2.91 -7.31
CA GLU A 77 -6.96 -3.40 -7.88
C GLU A 77 -6.39 -2.43 -8.93
N PRO A 78 -7.17 -1.91 -9.91
CA PRO A 78 -6.66 -0.91 -10.84
C PRO A 78 -6.23 0.39 -10.15
N ALA A 79 -6.91 0.80 -9.08
CA ALA A 79 -6.56 2.00 -8.34
C ALA A 79 -5.25 1.80 -7.54
N ILE A 80 -5.01 0.61 -6.99
CA ILE A 80 -3.73 0.26 -6.35
C ILE A 80 -2.59 0.30 -7.37
N VAL A 81 -2.77 -0.31 -8.55
CA VAL A 81 -1.79 -0.23 -9.66
C VAL A 81 -1.46 1.23 -9.98
N GLY A 82 -2.46 2.09 -10.15
CA GLY A 82 -2.25 3.51 -10.44
C GLY A 82 -1.47 4.25 -9.34
N LEU A 83 -1.74 3.96 -8.06
CA LEU A 83 -0.99 4.52 -6.94
C LEU A 83 0.48 4.07 -6.94
N ILE A 84 0.74 2.78 -7.16
CA ILE A 84 2.09 2.22 -7.18
C ILE A 84 2.90 2.81 -8.33
N GLU A 85 2.35 2.83 -9.55
CA GLU A 85 3.03 3.40 -10.72
C GLU A 85 3.31 4.91 -10.54
N GLY A 86 2.36 5.65 -9.95
CA GLY A 86 2.54 7.06 -9.64
C GLY A 86 3.60 7.33 -8.57
N PHE A 87 3.78 6.41 -7.62
CA PHE A 87 4.84 6.44 -6.62
C PHE A 87 6.19 6.14 -7.26
N LEU A 88 6.30 5.03 -8.00
CA LEU A 88 7.55 4.59 -8.65
C LEU A 88 8.06 5.61 -9.68
N ARG A 89 7.17 6.34 -10.37
CA ARG A 89 7.59 7.44 -11.26
C ARG A 89 8.30 8.57 -10.53
N ARG A 90 7.90 8.86 -9.29
CA ARG A 90 8.51 9.92 -8.46
C ARG A 90 9.71 9.43 -7.66
N ARG A 91 9.74 8.13 -7.33
CA ARG A 91 10.76 7.47 -6.52
C ARG A 91 11.22 6.16 -7.17
N PRO A 92 11.91 6.24 -8.32
CA PRO A 92 12.36 5.04 -9.03
C PRO A 92 13.35 4.22 -8.22
N ASP A 93 14.19 4.88 -7.42
CA ASP A 93 15.27 4.27 -6.63
C ASP A 93 14.88 3.96 -5.17
N HIS A 94 13.57 3.95 -4.86
CA HIS A 94 13.12 3.57 -3.52
C HIS A 94 13.59 2.15 -3.18
N SER A 95 13.99 1.92 -1.92
CA SER A 95 14.54 0.63 -1.47
C SER A 95 13.59 -0.55 -1.70
N LEU A 96 12.28 -0.32 -1.58
CA LEU A 96 11.22 -1.31 -1.84
C LEU A 96 10.61 -1.23 -3.26
N SER A 97 11.31 -0.65 -4.23
CA SER A 97 10.78 -0.48 -5.59
C SER A 97 10.51 -1.81 -6.29
N ASN A 98 11.32 -2.84 -6.05
CA ASN A 98 11.15 -4.17 -6.64
C ASN A 98 9.90 -4.88 -6.11
N GLU A 99 9.66 -4.78 -4.81
CA GLU A 99 8.48 -5.32 -4.12
C GLU A 99 7.21 -4.64 -4.62
N LEU A 100 7.26 -3.32 -4.79
CA LEU A 100 6.16 -2.53 -5.37
C LEU A 100 5.88 -2.94 -6.82
N ARG A 101 6.91 -3.10 -7.67
CA ARG A 101 6.75 -3.58 -9.05
C ARG A 101 6.16 -4.98 -9.10
N THR A 102 6.66 -5.88 -8.26
CA THR A 102 6.17 -7.26 -8.17
C THR A 102 4.70 -7.28 -7.78
N TYR A 103 4.30 -6.45 -6.82
CA TYR A 103 2.90 -6.32 -6.42
C TYR A 103 2.02 -5.77 -7.56
N SER A 104 2.45 -4.69 -8.21
CA SER A 104 1.76 -4.08 -9.36
C SER A 104 1.55 -5.10 -10.49
N ASN A 105 2.60 -5.83 -10.85
CA ASN A 105 2.57 -6.84 -11.90
C ASN A 105 1.60 -7.98 -11.57
N ARG A 106 1.59 -8.46 -10.33
CA ARG A 106 0.64 -9.50 -9.89
C ARG A 106 -0.80 -9.03 -10.05
N LEU A 107 -1.12 -7.82 -9.60
CA LEU A 107 -2.47 -7.26 -9.74
C LEU A 107 -2.86 -7.09 -11.22
N GLN A 108 -1.94 -6.65 -12.07
CA GLN A 108 -2.20 -6.54 -13.51
C GLN A 108 -2.46 -7.91 -14.15
N GLN A 109 -1.74 -8.95 -13.75
CA GLN A 109 -1.98 -10.33 -14.22
C GLN A 109 -3.34 -10.85 -13.76
N GLU A 110 -3.72 -10.63 -12.49
CA GLU A 110 -5.03 -11.01 -11.97
C GLU A 110 -6.17 -10.29 -12.71
N LEU A 111 -5.99 -9.00 -13.01
CA LEU A 111 -6.93 -8.23 -13.82
C LEU A 111 -7.06 -8.77 -15.24
N ALA A 112 -5.94 -9.10 -15.91
CA ALA A 112 -5.92 -9.65 -17.25
C ALA A 112 -6.65 -11.00 -17.31
N SER A 113 -6.32 -11.93 -16.41
CA SER A 113 -6.98 -13.24 -16.30
C SER A 113 -8.48 -13.13 -16.07
N GLY A 114 -8.93 -12.11 -15.32
CA GLY A 114 -10.35 -11.87 -15.08
C GLY A 114 -11.12 -11.44 -16.34
N PHE A 115 -10.47 -10.76 -17.29
CA PHE A 115 -11.08 -10.42 -18.57
C PHE A 115 -11.18 -11.63 -19.50
N ASP A 116 -10.18 -12.51 -19.50
CA ASP A 116 -10.17 -13.72 -20.33
C ASP A 116 -11.30 -14.70 -19.95
N ILE A 117 -11.72 -14.73 -18.68
CA ILE A 117 -12.85 -15.55 -18.21
C ILE A 117 -14.21 -14.97 -18.64
N ALA A 118 -14.29 -13.67 -18.92
CA ALA A 118 -15.52 -12.98 -19.27
C ALA A 118 -15.78 -12.87 -20.79
N ALA A 119 -14.83 -13.32 -21.62
CA ALA A 119 -14.88 -13.34 -23.07
C ALA A 119 -15.34 -14.70 -23.61
#